data_AF-A0A8H8JV17-F1
#
_entry.id   AF-A0A8H8JV17-F1
#
_cell.length_a   1.000
_cell.length_b   1.000
_cell.length_c   1.000
_cell.angle_alpha   90.00
_cell.angle_beta   90.00
_cell.angle_gamma   90.00
#
_symmetry.space_group_name_H-M   'P 1'
#
loop_
_entity.id
_entity.type
_entity.pdbx_description
1 polymer ?
#
loop_
_entity_poly.entity_id
_entity_poly.type
_entity_poly.pdbx_seq_one_letter_code
_entity_poly.pdbx_strand_id
1 'polypeptide(L)'
;MRKLTEGLDNAGCTAAIQSIPRVVPKESVRDYVIPHQELGARSILNLALVVAMNAFLFRHSSINAIKHVRNSAATRLLHGRAVAPPTPSPRGNYQTPREFLAAIGRSSDTKLKVEAWEDLWRMRGEDMKKAGLTPAERRYILWALEKFRQGQDPAAIAIKERPKKTIRGWGPRVQNGKRVR
;
A
#
# COMPACT_ATOMS: atom_id res chain seq x y z
N MET A 1 44.41 -50.23 -13.79
CA MET A 1 43.12 -49.94 -14.45
C MET A 1 42.00 -50.54 -13.62
N ARG A 2 41.23 -49.74 -12.89
CA ARG A 2 40.00 -50.17 -12.20
C ARG A 2 38.84 -49.39 -12.80
N LYS A 3 37.94 -50.08 -13.51
CA LYS A 3 36.65 -49.53 -13.92
C LYS A 3 35.64 -49.91 -12.83
N LEU A 4 35.13 -48.92 -12.12
CA LEU A 4 33.91 -49.07 -11.31
C LEU A 4 32.81 -48.37 -12.09
N THR A 5 31.85 -49.17 -12.55
CA THR A 5 30.56 -48.76 -13.06
C THR A 5 29.58 -48.81 -11.89
N GLU A 6 29.06 -47.66 -11.47
CA GLU A 6 27.88 -47.60 -10.61
C GLU A 6 26.89 -46.62 -11.24
N GLY A 7 25.81 -47.18 -11.79
CA GLY A 7 24.55 -46.49 -11.97
C GLY A 7 23.72 -46.65 -10.71
N LEU A 8 23.09 -45.56 -10.28
CA LEU A 8 22.05 -45.50 -9.27
C LEU A 8 21.09 -44.36 -9.65
N ASP A 9 20.19 -44.66 -10.56
CA ASP A 9 18.74 -44.68 -10.34
C ASP A 9 18.21 -43.72 -9.27
N ASN A 10 18.07 -42.44 -9.62
CA ASN A 10 17.24 -41.52 -8.84
C ASN A 10 15.75 -41.75 -9.17
N ALA A 11 15.19 -42.77 -8.53
CA ALA A 11 13.77 -43.03 -8.50
C ALA A 11 13.02 -41.90 -7.78
N GLY A 12 12.07 -41.32 -8.51
CA GLY A 12 10.79 -40.77 -8.06
C GLY A 12 10.67 -40.19 -6.65
N CYS A 13 10.50 -38.87 -6.59
CA CYS A 13 9.61 -38.27 -5.59
C CYS A 13 8.97 -37.01 -6.18
N THR A 14 8.12 -37.24 -7.18
CA THR A 14 7.18 -36.25 -7.73
C THR A 14 6.10 -35.98 -6.70
N ALA A 15 6.36 -35.08 -5.75
CA ALA A 15 5.35 -34.63 -4.82
C ALA A 15 4.30 -33.79 -5.57
N ALA A 16 3.10 -34.34 -5.67
CA ALA A 16 1.93 -33.72 -6.25
C ALA A 16 1.63 -32.37 -5.58
N ILE A 17 1.71 -31.30 -6.36
CA ILE A 17 1.18 -29.98 -5.98
C ILE A 17 -0.34 -30.10 -6.02
N GLN A 18 -0.97 -30.32 -4.86
CA GLN A 18 -2.42 -30.18 -4.71
C GLN A 18 -2.80 -28.71 -4.94
N SER A 19 -3.41 -28.46 -6.09
CA SER A 19 -4.09 -27.22 -6.43
C SER A 19 -5.33 -27.06 -5.55
N ILE A 20 -5.27 -26.15 -4.58
CA ILE A 20 -6.47 -25.73 -3.83
C ILE A 20 -7.21 -24.68 -4.68
N PRO A 21 -8.43 -24.94 -5.17
CA PRO A 21 -9.23 -23.90 -5.80
C PRO A 21 -9.70 -22.88 -4.74
N ARG A 22 -9.31 -21.61 -4.92
CA ARG A 22 -9.90 -20.47 -4.20
C ARG A 22 -11.35 -20.28 -4.67
N VAL A 23 -12.31 -20.66 -3.85
CA VAL A 23 -13.70 -20.20 -3.97
C VAL A 23 -13.77 -18.81 -3.34
N VAL A 24 -13.95 -17.78 -4.17
CA VAL A 24 -14.25 -16.42 -3.73
C VAL A 24 -15.79 -16.26 -3.78
N PRO A 25 -16.49 -16.08 -2.65
CA PRO A 25 -17.90 -15.77 -2.68
C PRO A 25 -18.12 -14.38 -3.28
N LYS A 26 -18.94 -14.31 -4.34
CA LYS A 26 -19.49 -13.06 -4.87
C LYS A 26 -20.74 -12.72 -4.06
N GLU A 27 -20.61 -11.91 -3.02
CA GLU A 27 -21.77 -11.31 -2.35
C GLU A 27 -22.06 -9.91 -2.92
N SER A 28 -23.11 -9.90 -3.74
CA SER A 28 -24.24 -8.96 -3.67
C SER A 28 -23.94 -7.50 -3.36
N VAL A 29 -23.68 -6.72 -4.41
CA VAL A 29 -23.99 -5.29 -4.45
C VAL A 29 -25.51 -5.15 -4.50
N ARG A 30 -26.15 -4.91 -3.35
CA ARG A 30 -27.53 -4.43 -3.24
C ARG A 30 -27.63 -3.40 -2.12
N ASP A 31 -27.94 -2.17 -2.54
CA ASP A 31 -28.89 -1.26 -1.92
C ASP A 31 -28.60 -0.78 -0.49
N TYR A 32 -27.79 0.28 -0.38
CA TYR A 32 -28.00 1.30 0.66
C TYR A 32 -28.38 2.62 -0.02
N VAL A 33 -29.69 2.79 -0.23
CA VAL A 33 -30.33 4.07 -0.54
C VAL A 33 -30.32 4.89 0.75
N ILE A 34 -29.59 6.00 0.76
CA ILE A 34 -29.57 6.98 1.84
C ILE A 34 -30.87 7.81 1.73
N PRO A 35 -31.77 7.80 2.73
CA PRO A 35 -32.90 8.73 2.70
C PRO A 35 -32.40 10.16 2.99
N HIS A 36 -32.64 11.06 2.05
CA HIS A 36 -32.54 12.50 2.28
C HIS A 36 -33.66 12.93 3.22
N GLN A 37 -33.31 13.42 4.41
CA GLN A 37 -34.25 14.06 5.31
C GLN A 37 -34.40 15.53 4.89
N GLU A 38 -35.58 15.88 4.42
CA GLU A 38 -35.92 17.26 4.04
C GLU A 38 -35.99 18.16 5.27
N LEU A 39 -35.12 19.18 5.30
CA LEU A 39 -35.16 20.25 6.28
C LEU A 39 -36.31 21.20 5.92
N GLY A 40 -37.45 20.97 6.57
CA GLY A 40 -38.64 21.81 6.48
C GLY A 40 -38.35 23.26 6.86
N ALA A 41 -38.71 24.16 5.96
CA ALA A 41 -38.73 25.60 6.18
C ALA A 41 -39.74 25.95 7.28
N ARG A 42 -39.25 26.17 8.51
CA ARG A 42 -39.91 26.91 9.61
C ARG A 42 -38.96 26.98 10.81
N SER A 43 -38.18 28.06 10.92
CA SER A 43 -37.89 28.77 12.18
C SER A 43 -36.77 29.80 11.98
N ILE A 44 -36.91 30.65 10.97
CA ILE A 44 -36.05 31.83 10.72
C ILE A 44 -36.51 33.01 11.61
N LEU A 45 -36.85 32.76 12.89
CA LEU A 45 -37.39 33.82 13.78
C LEU A 45 -36.92 33.78 15.24
N ASN A 46 -35.89 33.01 15.61
CA ASN A 46 -35.36 33.02 16.99
C ASN A 46 -33.86 33.36 17.08
N LEU A 47 -33.31 34.07 16.08
CA LEU A 47 -31.91 34.53 16.09
C LEU A 47 -31.75 36.02 16.44
N ALA A 48 -32.84 36.77 16.69
CA ALA A 48 -32.78 38.23 16.87
C ALA A 48 -33.03 38.75 18.31
N LEU A 49 -33.41 37.91 19.30
CA LEU A 49 -33.85 38.41 20.62
C LEU A 49 -32.85 38.22 21.80
N VAL A 50 -31.78 37.44 21.66
CA VAL A 50 -30.87 37.15 22.80
C VAL A 50 -29.58 38.00 22.79
N VAL A 51 -29.30 38.74 21.72
CA VAL A 51 -28.09 39.59 21.61
C VAL A 51 -28.22 40.92 22.40
N ALA A 52 -29.41 41.30 22.85
CA ALA A 52 -29.66 42.67 23.33
C ALA A 52 -29.74 42.89 24.86
N MET A 53 -29.51 41.91 25.74
CA MET A 53 -29.85 42.09 27.17
C MET A 53 -28.78 41.84 28.25
N ASN A 54 -27.50 41.55 27.99
CA ASN A 54 -26.54 41.38 29.11
C ASN A 54 -25.11 41.86 28.83
N ALA A 55 -24.98 43.10 28.35
CA ALA A 55 -23.75 43.87 28.48
C ALA A 55 -23.92 44.95 29.56
N PHE A 56 -24.09 44.54 30.82
CA PHE A 56 -24.03 45.47 31.95
C PHE A 56 -23.65 44.74 33.24
N LEU A 57 -22.47 45.09 33.76
CA LEU A 57 -21.99 44.86 35.13
C LEU A 57 -21.66 43.42 35.57
N PHE A 58 -20.40 42.99 35.43
CA PHE A 58 -19.62 42.59 36.61
C PHE A 58 -18.13 42.47 36.28
N ARG A 59 -17.38 43.47 36.75
CA ARG A 59 -15.93 43.40 36.94
C ARG A 59 -15.72 42.91 38.37
N HIS A 60 -15.17 41.70 38.56
CA HIS A 60 -14.10 41.34 39.52
C HIS A 60 -14.11 39.85 39.90
N SER A 61 -12.88 39.35 40.03
CA SER A 61 -12.40 38.27 40.90
C SER A 61 -12.66 36.81 40.51
N SER A 62 -11.55 36.15 40.16
CA SER A 62 -11.08 34.84 40.65
C SER A 62 -12.10 33.72 40.86
N ILE A 63 -11.88 32.58 40.18
CA ILE A 63 -11.73 31.22 40.74
C ILE A 63 -11.54 30.23 39.57
N ASN A 64 -10.52 29.39 39.71
CA ASN A 64 -10.18 28.29 38.82
C ASN A 64 -11.38 27.35 38.57
N ALA A 65 -11.66 27.06 37.30
CA ALA A 65 -12.41 25.85 36.94
C ALA A 65 -11.95 25.37 35.56
N ILE A 66 -10.89 24.56 35.57
CA ILE A 66 -10.43 23.75 34.44
C ILE A 66 -11.60 22.86 34.01
N LYS A 67 -12.34 23.29 32.98
CA LYS A 67 -13.31 22.44 32.27
C LYS A 67 -12.69 21.94 30.97
N HIS A 68 -11.57 21.22 31.06
CA HIS A 68 -11.25 20.25 30.04
C HIS A 68 -11.96 18.95 30.39
N VAL A 69 -13.20 18.83 29.92
CA VAL A 69 -13.81 17.51 29.66
C VAL A 69 -12.90 16.86 28.62
N ARG A 70 -11.98 16.02 29.10
CA ARG A 70 -11.26 15.10 28.23
C ARG A 70 -12.32 14.17 27.67
N ASN A 71 -12.72 14.40 26.42
CA ASN A 71 -13.26 13.33 25.60
C ASN A 71 -12.17 12.26 25.56
N SER A 72 -12.27 11.27 26.44
CA SER A 72 -11.53 10.02 26.34
C SER A 72 -12.03 9.32 25.10
N ALA A 73 -11.61 9.80 23.92
CA ALA A 73 -11.66 9.03 22.70
C ALA A 73 -10.84 7.78 23.00
N ALA A 74 -11.53 6.69 23.30
CA ALA A 74 -10.94 5.38 23.44
C ALA A 74 -10.20 5.10 22.13
N THR A 75 -8.90 5.34 22.13
CA THR A 75 -7.99 4.97 21.05
C THR A 75 -7.99 3.46 21.05
N ARG A 76 -8.83 2.86 20.20
CA ARG A 76 -8.77 1.43 19.93
C ARG A 76 -7.41 1.14 19.31
N LEU A 77 -6.42 0.80 20.13
CA LEU A 77 -5.16 0.22 19.70
C LEU A 77 -5.46 -1.22 19.25
N LEU A 78 -6.07 -1.36 18.06
CA LEU A 78 -6.33 -2.67 17.44
C LEU A 78 -5.07 -3.32 16.85
N HIS A 79 -3.92 -2.69 17.00
CA HIS A 79 -2.65 -3.19 16.49
C HIS A 79 -1.80 -3.62 17.67
N GLY A 80 -2.02 -4.84 18.16
CA GLY A 80 -0.95 -5.55 18.86
C GLY A 80 0.30 -5.48 17.96
N ARG A 81 1.45 -5.11 18.52
CA ARG A 81 2.69 -5.01 17.76
C ARG A 81 3.07 -6.41 17.29
N ALA A 82 2.60 -6.77 16.09
CA ALA A 82 2.97 -8.01 15.44
C ALA A 82 4.49 -8.07 15.36
N VAL A 83 5.08 -9.16 15.85
CA VAL A 83 6.52 -9.39 15.74
C VAL A 83 6.87 -9.31 14.26
N ALA A 84 7.86 -8.47 13.94
CA ALA A 84 8.30 -8.33 12.56
C ALA A 84 8.76 -9.71 12.07
N PRO A 85 8.23 -10.20 10.96
CA PRO A 85 8.53 -11.55 10.54
C PRO A 85 10.01 -11.61 10.10
N PRO A 86 10.71 -12.74 10.34
CA PRO A 86 12.16 -12.83 10.18
C PRO A 86 12.58 -12.49 8.75
N THR A 87 13.78 -11.94 8.57
CA THR A 87 14.33 -11.68 7.24
C THR A 87 14.44 -12.99 6.47
N PRO A 88 13.88 -13.10 5.26
CA PRO A 88 14.03 -14.31 4.46
C PRO A 88 15.47 -14.45 3.98
N SER A 89 15.99 -15.68 4.01
CA SER A 89 17.29 -15.98 3.41
C SER A 89 17.28 -15.63 1.91
N PRO A 90 18.40 -15.16 1.35
CA PRO A 90 18.55 -15.01 -0.09
C PRO A 90 18.29 -16.35 -0.81
N ARG A 91 17.68 -16.32 -1.99
CA ARG A 91 17.30 -17.55 -2.73
C ARG A 91 17.63 -17.42 -4.21
N GLY A 92 18.08 -18.53 -4.79
CA GLY A 92 18.38 -18.64 -6.22
C GLY A 92 19.41 -17.60 -6.66
N ASN A 93 19.06 -16.84 -7.69
CA ASN A 93 19.93 -15.86 -8.33
C ASN A 93 19.90 -14.47 -7.66
N TYR A 94 19.23 -14.33 -6.52
CA TYR A 94 19.06 -13.05 -5.82
C TYR A 94 19.80 -13.11 -4.48
N GLN A 95 21.13 -13.03 -4.55
CA GLN A 95 21.99 -13.04 -3.37
C GLN A 95 22.20 -11.62 -2.84
N THR A 96 22.22 -10.64 -3.74
CA THR A 96 22.41 -9.24 -3.40
C THR A 96 21.11 -8.43 -3.50
N PRO A 97 20.95 -7.36 -2.69
CA PRO A 97 19.81 -6.43 -2.83
C PRO A 97 19.68 -5.88 -4.24
N ARG A 98 20.82 -5.58 -4.86
CA ARG A 98 20.89 -5.00 -6.20
C ARG A 98 20.34 -5.94 -7.27
N GLU A 99 20.67 -7.23 -7.20
CA GLU A 99 20.10 -8.26 -8.11
C GLU A 99 18.58 -8.35 -7.96
N PHE A 100 18.10 -8.35 -6.71
CA PHE A 100 16.66 -8.36 -6.43
C PHE A 100 15.96 -7.12 -7.01
N LEU A 101 16.51 -5.92 -6.76
CA LEU A 101 15.94 -4.66 -7.23
C LEU A 101 15.97 -4.53 -8.76
N ALA A 102 17.00 -5.09 -9.41
CA ALA A 102 17.06 -5.17 -10.87
C ALA A 102 15.99 -6.13 -11.42
N ALA A 103 15.78 -7.27 -10.77
CA ALA A 103 14.84 -8.30 -11.20
C ALA A 103 13.38 -7.84 -11.16
N ILE A 104 12.98 -7.08 -10.14
CA ILE A 104 11.61 -6.54 -10.04
C ILE A 104 11.33 -5.41 -11.05
N GLY A 105 12.37 -4.80 -11.64
CA GLY A 105 12.25 -3.76 -12.66
C GLY A 105 11.78 -2.38 -12.15
N ARG A 106 11.16 -1.59 -13.06
CA ARG A 106 10.73 -0.19 -12.86
C ARG A 106 11.86 0.76 -12.45
N SER A 107 13.08 0.46 -12.89
CA SER A 107 14.30 1.18 -12.53
C SER A 107 14.45 1.31 -10.99
N SER A 108 14.12 0.25 -10.23
CA SER A 108 14.17 0.27 -8.76
C SER A 108 15.60 0.22 -8.22
N ASP A 109 16.51 -0.42 -8.97
CA ASP A 109 17.94 -0.54 -8.71
C ASP A 109 18.69 0.80 -8.75
N THR A 110 18.28 1.71 -9.65
CA THR A 110 18.91 3.03 -9.77
C THR A 110 18.48 3.99 -8.68
N LYS A 111 17.25 3.82 -8.17
CA LYS A 111 16.62 4.72 -7.20
C LYS A 111 16.99 4.38 -5.77
N LEU A 112 17.07 3.10 -5.44
CA LEU A 112 17.36 2.62 -4.10
C LEU A 112 18.68 1.86 -4.11
N LYS A 113 19.72 2.47 -3.54
CA LYS A 113 21.03 1.85 -3.35
C LYS A 113 21.13 1.30 -1.94
N VAL A 114 21.19 -0.02 -1.82
CA VAL A 114 21.33 -0.74 -0.56
C VAL A 114 22.36 -1.84 -0.78
N GLU A 115 23.35 -1.90 0.10
CA GLU A 115 24.47 -2.84 -0.03
C GLU A 115 24.19 -4.17 0.68
N ALA A 116 23.55 -4.14 1.86
CA ALA A 116 23.26 -5.34 2.65
C ALA A 116 21.84 -5.88 2.44
N TRP A 117 21.70 -7.20 2.36
CA TRP A 117 20.41 -7.88 2.23
C TRP A 117 19.48 -7.55 3.38
N GLU A 118 20.00 -7.60 4.59
CA GLU A 118 19.29 -7.42 5.85
C GLU A 118 18.76 -5.99 5.97
N ASP A 119 19.51 -5.02 5.47
CA ASP A 119 19.09 -3.62 5.48
C ASP A 119 17.89 -3.41 4.57
N LEU A 120 17.87 -4.00 3.37
CA LEU A 120 16.73 -3.91 2.45
C LEU A 120 15.43 -4.41 3.12
N TRP A 121 15.50 -5.49 3.88
CA TRP A 121 14.36 -6.08 4.57
C TRP A 121 13.95 -5.34 5.85
N ARG A 122 14.88 -4.63 6.49
CA ARG A 122 14.61 -3.80 7.66
C ARG A 122 14.02 -2.44 7.29
N MET A 123 14.33 -1.93 6.10
CA MET A 123 13.85 -0.63 5.63
C MET A 123 12.32 -0.53 5.66
N ARG A 124 11.83 0.58 6.22
CA ARG A 124 10.42 0.92 6.20
C ARG A 124 10.13 1.95 5.09
N GLY A 125 8.84 2.17 4.85
CA GLY A 125 8.39 3.19 3.89
C GLY A 125 8.87 4.61 4.24
N GLU A 126 9.13 4.90 5.50
CA GLU A 126 9.71 6.19 5.93
C GLU A 126 11.19 6.32 5.56
N ASP A 127 11.97 5.25 5.68
CA ASP A 127 13.39 5.26 5.31
C ASP A 127 13.55 5.40 3.79
N MET A 128 12.70 4.69 3.02
CA MET A 128 12.63 4.86 1.57
C MET A 128 12.14 6.26 1.16
N LYS A 129 11.31 6.92 1.98
CA LYS A 129 10.88 8.31 1.73
C LYS A 129 12.04 9.28 1.92
N LYS A 130 12.87 9.08 2.95
CA LYS A 130 14.11 9.85 3.17
C LYS A 130 15.10 9.67 2.03
N ALA A 131 15.14 8.48 1.43
CA ALA A 131 15.92 8.19 0.23
C ALA A 131 15.35 8.82 -1.07
N GLY A 132 14.23 9.55 -1.00
CA GLY A 132 13.69 10.30 -2.13
C GLY A 132 12.73 9.52 -3.04
N LEU A 133 12.33 8.30 -2.67
CA LEU A 133 11.40 7.51 -3.50
C LEU A 133 9.98 8.11 -3.46
N THR A 134 9.29 8.08 -4.60
CA THR A 134 7.88 8.48 -4.68
C THR A 134 6.96 7.48 -3.97
N PRO A 135 5.75 7.88 -3.52
CA PRO A 135 4.84 6.95 -2.84
C PRO A 135 4.49 5.70 -3.64
N ALA A 136 4.44 5.78 -4.97
CA ALA A 136 4.15 4.65 -5.84
C ALA A 136 5.30 3.62 -5.87
N GLU A 137 6.54 4.10 -5.89
CA GLU A 137 7.74 3.24 -5.89
C GLU A 137 7.91 2.54 -4.56
N ARG A 138 7.72 3.25 -3.43
CA ARG A 138 7.80 2.64 -2.10
C ARG A 138 6.79 1.52 -1.91
N ARG A 139 5.54 1.74 -2.34
CA ARG A 139 4.48 0.73 -2.30
C ARG A 139 4.83 -0.48 -3.18
N TYR A 140 5.42 -0.24 -4.35
CA TYR A 140 5.83 -1.29 -5.27
C TYR A 140 6.93 -2.18 -4.67
N ILE A 141 8.00 -1.58 -4.15
CA ILE A 141 9.12 -2.32 -3.56
C ILE A 141 8.65 -3.14 -2.35
N LEU A 142 7.89 -2.54 -1.43
CA LEU A 142 7.37 -3.24 -0.26
C LEU A 142 6.43 -4.39 -0.64
N TRP A 143 5.59 -4.20 -1.66
CA TRP A 143 4.76 -5.26 -2.21
C TRP A 143 5.60 -6.39 -2.82
N ALA A 144 6.65 -6.06 -3.58
CA ALA A 144 7.52 -7.05 -4.20
C ALA A 144 8.31 -7.86 -3.16
N LEU A 145 8.80 -7.22 -2.10
CA LEU A 145 9.41 -7.89 -0.94
C LEU A 145 8.42 -8.86 -0.29
N GLU A 146 7.17 -8.44 -0.07
CA GLU A 146 6.14 -9.34 0.47
C GLU A 146 5.84 -10.53 -0.45
N LYS A 147 5.84 -10.33 -1.78
CA LYS A 147 5.69 -11.42 -2.74
C LYS A 147 6.87 -12.39 -2.72
N PHE A 148 8.08 -11.90 -2.53
CA PHE A 148 9.23 -12.76 -2.32
C PHE A 148 9.09 -13.57 -1.03
N ARG A 149 8.62 -12.99 0.08
CA ARG A 149 8.34 -13.77 1.32
C ARG A 149 7.35 -14.90 1.07
N GLN A 150 6.38 -14.69 0.20
CA GLN A 150 5.38 -15.68 -0.20
C GLN A 150 5.93 -16.75 -1.16
N GLY A 151 7.22 -16.72 -1.50
CA GLY A 151 7.85 -17.69 -2.40
C GLY A 151 7.67 -17.42 -3.89
N GLN A 152 7.18 -16.23 -4.26
CA GLN A 152 7.08 -15.84 -5.67
C GLN A 152 8.43 -15.37 -6.20
N ASP A 153 8.68 -15.68 -7.48
CA ASP A 153 9.90 -15.28 -8.18
C ASP A 153 9.88 -13.77 -8.56
N PRO A 154 10.89 -12.97 -8.18
CA PRO A 154 10.99 -11.53 -8.48
C PRO A 154 10.88 -11.20 -9.97
N ALA A 155 11.47 -12.01 -10.84
CA ALA A 155 11.40 -11.79 -12.29
C ALA A 155 9.98 -12.02 -12.84
N ALA A 156 9.26 -13.01 -12.30
CA ALA A 156 7.89 -13.31 -12.70
C ALA A 156 6.88 -12.22 -12.29
N ILE A 157 7.10 -11.55 -11.15
CA ILE A 157 6.23 -10.47 -10.67
C ILE A 157 6.53 -9.10 -11.29
N ALA A 158 7.63 -8.99 -12.05
CA ALA A 158 8.11 -7.72 -12.57
C ALA A 158 7.11 -7.07 -13.53
N ILE A 159 6.64 -5.87 -13.18
CA ILE A 159 5.78 -5.10 -14.06
C ILE A 159 6.67 -4.39 -15.09
N LYS A 160 6.59 -4.83 -16.34
CA LYS A 160 7.31 -4.17 -17.45
C LYS A 160 6.97 -2.69 -17.55
N GLU A 161 7.97 -1.88 -17.86
CA GLU A 161 7.78 -0.46 -18.08
C GLU A 161 6.81 -0.26 -19.24
N ARG A 162 5.80 0.59 -19.02
CA ARG A 162 4.83 0.88 -20.07
C ARG A 162 5.56 1.64 -21.17
N PRO A 163 5.50 1.17 -22.43
CA PRO A 163 6.15 1.88 -23.52
C PRO A 163 5.58 3.29 -23.63
N LYS A 164 6.44 4.24 -23.99
CA LYS A 164 6.02 5.62 -24.21
C LYS A 164 4.94 5.65 -25.30
N LYS A 165 3.86 6.39 -25.05
CA LYS A 165 2.81 6.59 -26.06
C LYS A 165 3.43 7.29 -27.28
N THR A 166 3.39 6.62 -28.43
CA THR A 166 3.87 7.18 -29.70
C THR A 166 2.92 8.25 -30.23
N ILE A 167 1.60 8.02 -30.14
CA ILE A 167 0.55 8.92 -30.64
C ILE A 167 -0.21 9.53 -29.47
N ARG A 168 -0.41 10.86 -29.48
CA ARG A 168 -1.24 11.59 -28.52
C ARG A 168 -2.61 11.89 -29.15
N GLY A 169 -3.68 11.41 -28.53
CA GLY A 169 -5.06 11.51 -29.02
C GLY A 169 -5.62 10.17 -29.48
N TRP A 170 -6.93 9.99 -29.30
CA TRP A 170 -7.70 8.83 -29.77
C TRP A 170 -8.91 9.34 -30.54
N GLY A 171 -9.17 8.76 -31.72
CA GLY A 171 -10.38 9.02 -32.50
C GLY A 171 -10.12 9.22 -34.00
N PRO A 172 -11.17 9.17 -34.85
CA PRO A 172 -11.04 9.24 -36.31
C PRO A 172 -10.31 10.49 -36.81
N ARG A 173 -10.40 11.58 -36.05
CA ARG A 173 -9.79 12.88 -36.35
C ARG A 173 -8.28 12.93 -36.10
N VAL A 174 -7.69 11.99 -35.35
CA VAL A 174 -6.24 11.98 -35.06
C VAL A 174 -5.64 10.63 -35.43
N GLN A 175 -5.10 10.53 -36.65
CA GLN A 175 -4.41 9.36 -37.15
C GLN A 175 -2.90 9.63 -37.20
N ASN A 176 -2.08 8.72 -36.67
CA ASN A 176 -0.62 8.81 -36.74
C ASN A 176 -0.03 10.14 -36.21
N GLY A 177 -0.69 10.74 -35.21
CA GLY A 177 -0.28 12.04 -34.64
C GLY A 177 -0.63 13.27 -35.48
N LYS A 178 -1.31 13.08 -36.62
CA LYS A 178 -1.81 14.16 -37.48
C LYS A 178 -3.32 14.31 -37.30
N ARG A 179 -3.78 15.56 -37.26
CA ARG A 179 -5.21 15.88 -37.30
C ARG A 179 -5.70 15.80 -38.75
N VAL A 180 -6.59 14.86 -39.03
CA VAL A 180 -7.27 14.72 -40.33
C VAL A 180 -8.46 15.69 -40.35
N ARG A 181 -8.59 16.48 -41.42
CA ARG A 181 -9.71 17.41 -41.63
C ARG A 181 -10.71 16.84 -42.62
#